data_AF-I3E5L6-F1
#
_entry.id   AF-I3E5L6-F1
#
_cell.length_a   1.000
_cell.length_b   1.000
_cell.length_c   1.000
_cell.angle_alpha   90.00
_cell.angle_beta   90.00
_cell.angle_gamma   90.00
#
_symmetry.space_group_name_H-M   'P 1'
#
loop_
_entity.id
_entity.type
_entity.pdbx_description
1 polymer ?
#
loop_
_entity_poly.entity_id
_entity_poly.type
_entity_poly.pdbx_seq_one_letter_code
_entity_poly.pdbx_strand_id
1 'polypeptide(L)'
;MLKNLLYALFYFAILFILYHLTARFILAKYAVNQVRRGKKIQYLLVFPLSFIFGSHRQIHILKKLPENLDCPISKNEIKFILREVYKKYPLSIIGIERIFIMERPPYLNECVRGSYRPTGFLKGEICLFGFSYENGIYYHGFGESTFWADEQITKYAVINTLLHELGHHLRYVTLGDLHGQEVEKYCDDFATALALEFNLTPGILEEERLVEEYTLNQLRNELSDAKKKFEDAIKKHEDTKIEYIRLKRLLQEKKEKRK
;
A
#
# COMPACT_ATOMS: atom_id res chain seq x y z
N MET A 1 51.99 24.46 28.51
CA MET A 1 51.87 23.02 28.19
C MET A 1 50.43 22.52 28.23
N LEU A 2 49.68 22.72 29.32
CA LEU A 2 48.29 22.25 29.46
C LEU A 2 47.32 22.77 28.36
N LYS A 3 47.43 24.04 27.97
CA LYS A 3 46.60 24.61 26.88
C LYS A 3 46.80 23.89 25.54
N ASN A 4 48.04 23.58 25.19
CA ASN A 4 48.36 22.89 23.92
C ASN A 4 47.82 21.45 23.92
N LEU A 5 47.85 20.76 25.06
CA LEU A 5 47.26 19.43 25.21
C LEU A 5 45.72 19.47 25.05
N LEU A 6 45.06 20.47 25.66
CA LEU A 6 43.62 20.69 25.50
C LEU A 6 43.22 20.94 24.04
N TYR A 7 43.97 21.78 23.32
CA TYR A 7 43.73 21.99 21.89
C TYR A 7 43.92 20.70 21.08
N ALA A 8 45.00 19.94 21.35
CA ALA A 8 45.25 18.68 20.64
C ALA A 8 44.12 17.65 20.86
N LEU A 9 43.63 17.50 22.09
CA LEU A 9 42.51 16.61 22.41
C LEU A 9 41.21 17.08 21.74
N PHE A 10 40.97 18.38 21.70
CA PHE A 10 39.81 18.96 21.02
C PHE A 10 39.84 18.71 19.51
N TYR A 11 40.98 18.96 18.84
CA TYR A 11 41.14 18.65 17.42
C TYR A 11 41.02 17.15 17.13
N PHE A 12 41.58 16.30 17.98
CA PHE A 12 41.43 14.86 17.86
C PHE A 12 39.96 14.43 17.95
N ALA A 13 39.21 14.98 18.90
CA ALA A 13 37.78 14.72 19.03
C ALA A 13 37.00 15.16 17.78
N ILE A 14 37.30 16.34 17.21
CA ILE A 14 36.67 16.81 15.96
C ILE A 14 36.99 15.86 14.80
N LEU A 15 38.27 15.50 14.61
CA LEU A 15 38.68 14.60 13.54
C LEU A 15 38.05 13.22 13.69
N PHE A 16 37.94 12.72 14.92
CA PHE A 16 37.27 11.46 15.23
C PHE A 16 35.78 11.51 14.89
N ILE A 17 35.09 12.60 15.23
CA ILE A 17 33.68 12.81 14.86
C ILE A 17 33.52 12.85 13.33
N LEU A 18 34.34 13.62 12.62
CA LEU A 18 34.30 13.73 11.16
C LEU A 18 34.61 12.39 10.47
N TYR A 19 35.61 11.65 10.97
CA TYR A 19 35.93 10.30 10.49
C TYR A 19 34.74 9.37 10.66
N HIS A 20 34.07 9.38 11.81
CA HIS A 20 32.89 8.57 12.00
C HIS A 20 31.75 9.01 11.07
N LEU A 21 31.44 10.29 10.96
CA LEU A 21 30.38 10.77 10.06
C LEU A 21 30.63 10.37 8.59
N THR A 22 31.87 10.52 8.11
CA THR A 22 32.24 10.14 6.74
C THR A 22 32.22 8.63 6.53
N ALA A 23 32.76 7.84 7.45
CA ALA A 23 32.73 6.38 7.39
C ALA A 23 31.28 5.84 7.38
N ARG A 24 30.39 6.43 8.20
CA ARG A 24 28.96 6.11 8.22
C ARG A 24 28.31 6.32 6.86
N PHE A 25 28.58 7.45 6.23
CA PHE A 25 28.04 7.78 4.92
C PHE A 25 28.58 6.87 3.80
N ILE A 26 29.87 6.55 3.83
CA ILE A 26 30.50 5.63 2.86
C ILE A 26 29.90 4.24 3.00
N LEU A 27 29.76 3.74 4.23
CA LEU A 27 29.20 2.42 4.51
C LEU A 27 27.73 2.30 4.07
N ALA A 28 26.93 3.33 4.35
CA ALA A 28 25.55 3.45 3.88
C ALA A 28 25.47 3.39 2.35
N LYS A 29 26.25 4.24 1.66
CA LYS A 29 26.31 4.24 0.19
C LYS A 29 26.74 2.88 -0.36
N TYR A 30 27.71 2.24 0.26
CA TYR A 30 28.17 0.92 -0.14
C TYR A 30 27.07 -0.14 -0.01
N ALA A 31 26.39 -0.20 1.14
CA ALA A 31 25.30 -1.14 1.36
C ALA A 31 24.14 -0.94 0.37
N VAL A 32 23.74 0.31 0.16
CA VAL A 32 22.75 0.69 -0.86
C VAL A 32 23.16 0.21 -2.25
N ASN A 33 24.42 0.46 -2.65
CA ASN A 33 24.92 0.06 -3.96
C ASN A 33 24.95 -1.48 -4.14
N GLN A 34 25.18 -2.24 -3.06
CA GLN A 34 25.11 -3.70 -3.13
C GLN A 34 23.68 -4.19 -3.37
N VAL A 35 22.68 -3.60 -2.72
CA VAL A 35 21.26 -3.95 -2.96
C VAL A 35 20.82 -3.55 -4.35
N ARG A 36 21.24 -2.39 -4.87
CA ARG A 36 20.98 -2.01 -6.28
C ARG A 36 21.50 -3.05 -7.27
N ARG A 37 22.60 -3.74 -6.93
CA ARG A 37 23.19 -4.82 -7.74
C ARG A 37 22.55 -6.19 -7.49
N GLY A 38 21.44 -6.25 -6.75
CA GLY A 38 20.75 -7.50 -6.39
C GLY A 38 21.52 -8.37 -5.41
N LYS A 39 22.58 -7.86 -4.76
CA LYS A 39 23.37 -8.63 -3.81
C LYS A 39 22.73 -8.57 -2.42
N LYS A 40 22.67 -9.72 -1.75
CA LYS A 40 22.31 -9.78 -0.32
C LYS A 40 23.35 -9.02 0.49
N ILE A 41 22.90 -8.12 1.36
CA ILE A 41 23.78 -7.43 2.30
C ILE A 41 24.24 -8.44 3.34
N GLN A 42 25.56 -8.57 3.48
CA GLN A 42 26.15 -9.37 4.54
C GLN A 42 25.88 -8.71 5.90
N TYR A 43 25.59 -9.54 6.91
CA TYR A 43 25.28 -9.10 8.28
C TYR A 43 26.33 -8.16 8.89
N LEU A 44 27.60 -8.30 8.45
CA LEU A 44 28.72 -7.43 8.85
C LEU A 44 28.48 -5.94 8.54
N LEU A 45 27.73 -5.61 7.48
CA LEU A 45 27.39 -4.24 7.10
C LEU A 45 26.11 -3.75 7.79
N VAL A 46 25.23 -4.67 8.19
CA VAL A 46 23.95 -4.39 8.85
C VAL A 46 24.21 -3.86 10.26
N PHE A 47 25.07 -4.52 11.03
CA PHE A 47 25.38 -4.15 12.40
C PHE A 47 25.78 -2.67 12.58
N PRO A 48 26.78 -2.14 11.85
CA PRO A 48 27.16 -0.73 11.97
C PRO A 48 26.03 0.20 11.52
N LEU A 49 25.30 -0.12 10.44
CA LEU A 49 24.17 0.70 9.98
C LEU A 49 23.05 0.79 11.01
N SER A 50 22.69 -0.34 11.62
CA SER A 50 21.67 -0.40 12.67
C SER A 50 22.09 0.34 13.95
N PHE A 51 23.39 0.44 14.23
CA PHE A 51 23.89 1.27 15.33
C PHE A 51 23.77 2.77 15.02
N ILE A 52 23.92 3.17 13.76
CA ILE A 52 23.94 4.57 13.34
C ILE A 52 22.52 5.12 13.14
N PHE A 53 21.69 4.38 12.42
CA PHE A 53 20.37 4.81 11.96
C PHE A 53 19.23 4.18 12.76
N GLY A 54 19.58 3.30 13.71
CA GLY A 54 18.63 2.56 14.51
C GLY A 54 18.21 1.23 13.88
N SER A 55 17.66 0.37 14.73
CA SER A 55 17.17 -0.95 14.37
C SER A 55 15.68 -1.07 14.64
N HIS A 56 15.06 -2.18 14.22
CA HIS A 56 13.65 -2.49 14.51
C HIS A 56 13.26 -2.32 15.99
N ARG A 57 14.21 -2.47 16.93
CA ARG A 57 13.97 -2.32 18.38
C ARG A 57 13.75 -0.87 18.82
N GLN A 58 14.21 0.09 18.03
CA GLN A 58 14.12 1.52 18.34
C GLN A 58 12.90 2.18 17.67
N ILE A 59 12.14 1.44 16.87
CA ILE A 59 10.94 1.96 16.20
C ILE A 59 9.85 2.24 17.24
N HIS A 60 9.40 3.48 17.28
CA HIS A 60 8.30 3.88 18.15
C HIS A 60 6.95 3.66 17.45
N ILE A 61 6.10 2.79 18.01
CA ILE A 61 4.75 2.53 17.50
C ILE A 61 3.73 3.33 18.31
N LEU A 62 3.12 4.32 17.67
CA LEU A 62 2.20 5.29 18.26
C LEU A 62 0.79 5.06 17.72
N LYS A 63 -0.19 4.73 18.58
CA LYS A 63 -1.61 4.58 18.20
C LYS A 63 -2.36 5.83 18.67
N LYS A 64 -2.98 6.55 17.72
CA LYS A 64 -3.77 7.77 17.92
C LYS A 64 -5.01 7.70 17.01
N LEU A 65 -5.93 6.81 17.34
CA LEU A 65 -7.20 6.68 16.62
C LEU A 65 -8.34 7.31 17.43
N PRO A 66 -9.29 8.00 16.75
CA PRO A 66 -10.60 8.32 17.30
C PRO A 66 -11.37 7.08 17.77
N GLU A 67 -12.40 7.25 18.61
CA GLU A 67 -13.20 6.15 19.17
C GLU A 67 -13.94 5.32 18.11
N ASN A 68 -14.32 5.93 16.98
CA ASN A 68 -15.05 5.28 15.88
C ASN A 68 -14.14 4.55 14.88
N LEU A 69 -12.81 4.58 15.08
CA LEU A 69 -11.84 3.90 14.22
C LEU A 69 -11.07 2.85 15.00
N ASP A 70 -10.79 1.72 14.36
CA ASP A 70 -9.89 0.70 14.89
C ASP A 70 -8.86 0.24 13.86
N CYS A 71 -7.87 -0.51 14.34
CA CYS A 71 -6.83 -1.14 13.54
C CYS A 71 -6.61 -2.55 14.11
N PRO A 72 -6.97 -3.61 13.36
CA PRO A 72 -7.01 -5.00 13.84
C PRO A 72 -5.63 -5.64 14.01
N ILE A 73 -4.58 -4.84 14.15
CA ILE A 73 -3.22 -5.29 14.44
C ILE A 73 -2.71 -4.62 15.72
N SER A 74 -2.20 -5.44 16.63
CA SER A 74 -1.59 -4.96 17.86
C SER A 74 -0.17 -4.45 17.63
N LYS A 75 0.32 -3.61 18.56
CA LYS A 75 1.73 -3.17 18.54
C LYS A 75 2.72 -4.33 18.61
N ASN A 76 2.36 -5.43 19.27
CA ASN A 76 3.23 -6.59 19.42
C ASN A 76 3.35 -7.38 18.10
N GLU A 77 2.26 -7.46 17.34
CA GLU A 77 2.26 -8.07 16.02
C GLU A 77 3.06 -7.25 15.02
N ILE A 78 2.92 -5.92 15.04
CA ILE A 78 3.80 -5.04 14.25
C ILE A 78 5.27 -5.29 14.62
N LYS A 79 5.62 -5.32 15.92
CA LYS A 79 7.00 -5.61 16.35
C LYS A 79 7.50 -6.98 15.88
N PHE A 80 6.64 -7.99 15.91
CA PHE A 80 6.95 -9.32 15.42
C PHE A 80 7.27 -9.29 13.93
N ILE A 81 6.39 -8.68 13.12
CA ILE A 81 6.59 -8.52 11.66
C ILE A 81 7.90 -7.79 11.36
N LEU A 82 8.13 -6.63 12.00
CA LEU A 82 9.36 -5.86 11.79
C LEU A 82 10.63 -6.66 12.12
N ARG A 83 10.57 -7.50 13.16
CA ARG A 83 11.69 -8.37 13.52
C ARG A 83 11.95 -9.43 12.45
N GLU A 84 10.90 -10.07 11.92
CA GLU A 84 11.06 -11.09 10.89
C GLU A 84 11.53 -10.48 9.55
N VAL A 85 10.98 -9.33 9.17
CA VAL A 85 11.45 -8.56 8.00
C VAL A 85 12.92 -8.16 8.18
N TYR A 86 13.30 -7.62 9.34
CA TYR A 86 14.68 -7.18 9.60
C TYR A 86 15.73 -8.29 9.43
N LYS A 87 15.39 -9.55 9.75
CA LYS A 87 16.32 -10.69 9.58
C LYS A 87 16.70 -10.93 8.11
N LYS A 88 15.79 -10.65 7.17
CA LYS A 88 15.96 -10.95 5.75
C LYS A 88 16.27 -9.70 4.93
N TYR A 89 15.56 -8.61 5.23
CA TYR A 89 15.61 -7.33 4.53
C TYR A 89 15.91 -6.19 5.52
N PRO A 90 17.10 -6.16 6.15
CA PRO A 90 17.40 -5.16 7.17
C PRO A 90 17.29 -3.71 6.67
N LEU A 91 17.61 -3.45 5.40
CA LEU A 91 17.49 -2.10 4.82
C LEU A 91 16.06 -1.62 4.62
N SER A 92 15.03 -2.48 4.63
CA SER A 92 13.65 -2.01 4.62
C SER A 92 13.19 -1.51 6.00
N ILE A 93 14.02 -1.69 7.03
CA ILE A 93 13.71 -1.32 8.42
C ILE A 93 14.68 -0.27 8.97
N ILE A 94 15.97 -0.33 8.60
CA ILE A 94 17.01 0.56 9.14
C ILE A 94 16.68 2.01 8.80
N GLY A 95 16.51 2.83 9.83
CA GLY A 95 16.19 4.25 9.70
C GLY A 95 14.69 4.56 9.67
N ILE A 96 13.81 3.56 9.72
CA ILE A 96 12.44 3.80 10.15
C ILE A 96 12.47 4.24 11.62
N GLU A 97 11.93 5.42 11.92
CA GLU A 97 11.96 5.98 13.27
C GLU A 97 10.62 5.73 14.00
N ARG A 98 9.51 5.85 13.27
CA ARG A 98 8.16 5.81 13.83
C ARG A 98 7.18 5.09 12.93
N ILE A 99 6.24 4.38 13.54
CA ILE A 99 5.02 3.88 12.90
C ILE A 99 3.83 4.49 13.63
N PHE A 100 3.02 5.24 12.91
CA PHE A 100 1.79 5.84 13.41
C PHE A 100 0.60 4.98 12.99
N ILE A 101 -0.27 4.65 13.92
CA ILE A 101 -1.60 4.12 13.64
C ILE A 101 -2.57 5.27 13.93
N MET A 102 -3.15 5.85 12.89
CA MET A 102 -3.86 7.13 13.01
C MET A 102 -5.03 7.25 12.03
N GLU A 103 -5.83 8.30 12.19
CA GLU A 103 -6.88 8.62 11.22
C GLU A 103 -6.29 9.02 9.86
N ARG A 104 -6.97 8.61 8.78
CA ARG A 104 -6.62 8.99 7.41
C ARG A 104 -6.88 10.49 7.21
N PRO A 105 -5.90 11.26 6.73
CA PRO A 105 -6.15 12.65 6.37
C PRO A 105 -7.27 12.79 5.32
N PRO A 106 -8.18 13.79 5.46
CA PRO A 106 -9.38 13.89 4.63
C PRO A 106 -9.08 14.19 3.15
N TYR A 107 -7.88 14.69 2.83
CA TYR A 107 -7.45 14.98 1.47
C TYR A 107 -6.89 13.77 0.71
N LEU A 108 -6.67 12.63 1.37
CA LEU A 108 -6.22 11.40 0.70
C LEU A 108 -7.40 10.67 0.08
N ASN A 109 -7.16 9.87 -0.97
CA ASN A 109 -8.16 8.95 -1.50
C ASN A 109 -8.53 7.90 -0.43
N GLU A 110 -9.79 7.46 -0.40
CA GLU A 110 -10.27 6.46 0.55
C GLU A 110 -9.55 5.12 0.44
N CYS A 111 -9.07 4.76 -0.76
CA CYS A 111 -8.31 3.53 -0.97
C CYS A 111 -6.89 3.55 -0.36
N VAL A 112 -6.41 4.72 0.09
CA VAL A 112 -5.07 4.83 0.69
C VAL A 112 -5.14 4.34 2.13
N ARG A 113 -4.53 3.17 2.38
CA ARG A 113 -4.48 2.49 3.69
C ARG A 113 -3.24 2.85 4.52
N GLY A 114 -2.19 3.35 3.87
CA GLY A 114 -0.93 3.69 4.50
C GLY A 114 -0.19 4.79 3.78
N SER A 115 0.92 5.23 4.37
CA SER A 115 1.84 6.16 3.72
C SER A 115 3.21 6.12 4.39
N TYR A 116 4.24 5.90 3.60
CA TYR A 116 5.63 6.13 3.95
C TYR A 116 6.03 7.59 3.70
N ARG A 117 6.80 8.16 4.63
CA ARG A 117 7.28 9.55 4.58
C ARG A 117 8.77 9.61 4.90
N PRO A 118 9.63 10.05 3.96
CA PRO A 118 11.04 10.26 4.27
C PRO A 118 11.21 11.50 5.18
N THR A 119 11.95 11.34 6.27
CA THR A 119 12.25 12.43 7.24
C THR A 119 13.69 12.90 7.17
N GLY A 120 14.52 12.23 6.37
CA GLY A 120 15.92 12.59 6.16
C GLY A 120 16.68 11.53 5.39
N PHE A 121 18.01 11.66 5.34
CA PHE A 121 18.86 10.67 4.67
C PHE A 121 18.75 9.31 5.37
N LEU A 122 18.24 8.31 4.64
CA LEU A 122 17.92 6.97 5.14
C LEU A 122 16.90 6.91 6.26
N LYS A 123 16.17 8.00 6.52
CA LYS A 123 15.19 8.06 7.61
C LYS A 123 13.78 8.18 7.08
N GLY A 124 12.84 7.54 7.77
CA GLY A 124 11.44 7.74 7.45
C GLY A 124 10.47 7.23 8.51
N GLU A 125 9.21 7.45 8.21
CA GLU A 125 8.07 7.15 9.06
C GLU A 125 7.00 6.45 8.24
N ILE A 126 6.25 5.56 8.89
CA ILE A 126 5.11 4.87 8.26
C ILE A 126 3.84 5.28 8.99
N CYS A 127 2.82 5.64 8.25
CA CYS A 127 1.47 5.83 8.75
C CYS A 127 0.61 4.66 8.28
N LEU A 128 -0.08 4.02 9.21
CA LEU A 128 -1.14 3.05 8.95
C LEU A 128 -2.46 3.72 9.34
N PHE A 129 -3.41 3.72 8.42
CA PHE A 129 -4.69 4.38 8.64
C PHE A 129 -5.70 3.40 9.23
N GLY A 130 -6.42 3.85 10.26
CA GLY A 130 -7.49 3.09 10.90
C GLY A 130 -8.72 2.94 9.99
N PHE A 131 -9.53 1.95 10.33
CA PHE A 131 -10.75 1.56 9.63
C PHE A 131 -11.94 1.86 10.53
N SER A 132 -13.07 2.24 9.95
CA SER A 132 -14.31 2.32 10.74
C SER A 132 -14.72 0.92 11.19
N TYR A 133 -15.19 0.80 12.42
CA TYR A 133 -15.58 -0.48 13.01
C TYR A 133 -16.93 -0.37 13.71
N GLU A 134 -17.90 -1.18 13.29
CA GLU A 134 -19.25 -1.19 13.86
C GLU A 134 -19.80 -2.62 13.84
N ASN A 135 -20.38 -3.06 14.97
CA ASN A 135 -21.04 -4.37 15.09
C ASN A 135 -20.18 -5.58 14.69
N GLY A 136 -18.87 -5.54 14.97
CA GLY A 136 -17.97 -6.64 14.62
C GLY A 136 -17.43 -6.61 13.20
N ILE A 137 -17.80 -5.61 12.41
CA ILE A 137 -17.45 -5.51 10.98
C ILE A 137 -16.59 -4.27 10.75
N TYR A 138 -15.56 -4.44 9.94
CA TYR A 138 -14.72 -3.36 9.46
C TYR A 138 -15.24 -2.82 8.14
N TYR A 139 -15.25 -1.50 8.02
CA TYR A 139 -15.70 -0.78 6.83
C TYR A 139 -14.50 -0.15 6.14
N HIS A 140 -14.44 -0.35 4.83
CA HIS A 140 -13.38 0.17 4.01
C HIS A 140 -13.92 0.93 2.81
N GLY A 141 -13.52 2.19 2.65
CA GLY A 141 -13.87 3.01 1.49
C GLY A 141 -12.97 2.69 0.30
N PHE A 142 -13.54 2.27 -0.81
CA PHE A 142 -12.90 2.13 -2.11
C PHE A 142 -13.66 3.03 -3.11
N GLY A 143 -13.25 4.29 -3.22
CA GLY A 143 -13.91 5.24 -4.12
C GLY A 143 -15.38 5.46 -3.73
N GLU A 144 -16.33 5.12 -4.62
CA GLU A 144 -17.77 5.23 -4.35
C GLU A 144 -18.37 4.00 -3.64
N SER A 145 -17.55 3.01 -3.29
CA SER A 145 -18.00 1.74 -2.73
C SER A 145 -17.45 1.50 -1.32
N THR A 146 -18.29 0.98 -0.43
CA THR A 146 -17.89 0.56 0.91
C THR A 146 -17.85 -0.95 0.98
N PHE A 147 -16.69 -1.51 1.32
CA PHE A 147 -16.50 -2.94 1.52
C PHE A 147 -16.56 -3.29 3.01
N TRP A 148 -17.11 -4.48 3.27
CA TRP A 148 -17.33 -5.02 4.60
C TRP A 148 -16.40 -6.22 4.73
N ALA A 149 -15.53 -6.18 5.72
CA ALA A 149 -14.57 -7.24 5.96
C ALA A 149 -14.61 -7.66 7.43
N ASP A 150 -14.39 -8.95 7.66
CA ASP A 150 -14.15 -9.42 9.01
C ASP A 150 -12.79 -8.92 9.53
N GLU A 151 -12.54 -9.17 10.81
CA GLU A 151 -11.30 -8.79 11.47
C GLU A 151 -10.06 -9.43 10.81
N GLN A 152 -10.15 -10.67 10.33
CA GLN A 152 -8.99 -11.38 9.78
C GLN A 152 -8.57 -10.82 8.43
N ILE A 153 -9.52 -10.56 7.54
CA ILE A 153 -9.28 -9.95 6.23
C ILE A 153 -8.73 -8.54 6.42
N THR A 154 -9.32 -7.75 7.32
CA THR A 154 -8.87 -6.38 7.57
C THR A 154 -7.48 -6.35 8.19
N LYS A 155 -7.18 -7.30 9.08
CA LYS A 155 -5.84 -7.48 9.63
C LYS A 155 -4.83 -7.83 8.56
N TYR A 156 -5.18 -8.73 7.65
CA TYR A 156 -4.32 -9.06 6.52
C TYR A 156 -4.04 -7.81 5.66
N ALA A 157 -5.07 -7.04 5.32
CA ALA A 157 -4.94 -5.80 4.58
C ALA A 157 -3.97 -4.81 5.27
N VAL A 158 -4.09 -4.63 6.60
CA VAL A 158 -3.17 -3.75 7.37
C VAL A 158 -1.74 -4.27 7.35
N ILE A 159 -1.55 -5.58 7.48
CA ILE A 159 -0.23 -6.23 7.40
C ILE A 159 0.37 -6.00 6.01
N ASN A 160 -0.40 -6.24 4.96
CA ASN A 160 0.07 -6.06 3.58
C ASN A 160 0.44 -4.59 3.31
N THR A 161 -0.38 -3.65 3.78
CA THR A 161 -0.06 -2.22 3.73
C THR A 161 1.25 -1.92 4.47
N LEU A 162 1.46 -2.43 5.69
CA LEU A 162 2.72 -2.24 6.39
C LEU A 162 3.91 -2.75 5.57
N LEU A 163 3.82 -3.94 4.99
CA LEU A 163 4.88 -4.53 4.17
C LEU A 163 5.14 -3.71 2.90
N HIS A 164 4.07 -3.20 2.26
CA HIS A 164 4.13 -2.32 1.10
C HIS A 164 4.87 -1.01 1.43
N GLU A 165 4.56 -0.37 2.56
CA GLU A 165 5.25 0.86 2.99
C GLU A 165 6.73 0.62 3.36
N LEU A 166 7.07 -0.57 3.85
CA LEU A 166 8.48 -0.97 4.02
C LEU A 166 9.18 -1.16 2.66
N GLY A 167 8.45 -1.58 1.63
CA GLY A 167 8.88 -1.58 0.23
C GLY A 167 9.20 -0.19 -0.26
N HIS A 168 8.34 0.80 -0.01
CA HIS A 168 8.60 2.20 -0.33
C HIS A 168 9.86 2.72 0.37
N HIS A 169 10.02 2.42 1.65
CA HIS A 169 11.24 2.79 2.36
C HIS A 169 12.48 2.17 1.70
N LEU A 170 12.47 0.86 1.44
CA LEU A 170 13.58 0.17 0.79
C LEU A 170 13.89 0.77 -0.58
N ARG A 171 12.87 1.04 -1.40
CA ARG A 171 13.02 1.67 -2.71
C ARG A 171 13.61 3.07 -2.60
N TYR A 172 13.11 3.88 -1.68
CA TYR A 172 13.58 5.24 -1.47
C TYR A 172 15.03 5.26 -1.00
N VAL A 173 15.40 4.47 0.01
CA VAL A 173 16.77 4.46 0.54
C VAL A 173 17.76 3.88 -0.47
N THR A 174 17.31 2.93 -1.29
CA THR A 174 18.18 2.33 -2.29
C THR A 174 18.30 3.20 -3.51
N LEU A 175 17.21 3.65 -4.12
CA LEU A 175 17.19 4.26 -5.45
C LEU A 175 16.87 5.75 -5.45
N GLY A 176 16.23 6.26 -4.39
CA GLY A 176 15.76 7.65 -4.29
C GLY A 176 14.37 7.85 -4.90
N ASP A 177 13.73 6.79 -5.38
CA ASP A 177 12.40 6.83 -5.98
C ASP A 177 11.33 6.60 -4.92
N LEU A 178 10.26 7.39 -4.95
CA LEU A 178 9.13 7.28 -4.02
C LEU A 178 7.79 7.05 -4.73
N HIS A 179 7.68 7.46 -5.99
CA HIS A 179 6.41 7.52 -6.71
C HIS A 179 6.55 6.91 -8.11
N GLY A 180 5.41 6.52 -8.67
CA GLY A 180 5.30 6.01 -10.04
C GLY A 180 4.84 4.55 -10.04
N GLN A 181 4.19 4.15 -11.13
CA GLN A 181 3.58 2.82 -11.26
C GLN A 181 4.59 1.67 -11.05
N GLU A 182 5.83 1.85 -11.50
CA GLU A 182 6.90 0.86 -11.30
C GLU A 182 7.29 0.72 -9.81
N VAL A 183 7.21 1.81 -9.04
CA VAL A 183 7.47 1.80 -7.60
C VAL A 183 6.34 1.11 -6.85
N GLU A 184 5.08 1.45 -7.16
CA GLU A 184 3.90 0.80 -6.57
C GLU A 184 3.94 -0.71 -6.82
N LYS A 185 4.14 -1.11 -8.09
CA LYS A 185 4.25 -2.52 -8.47
C LYS A 185 5.36 -3.24 -7.71
N TYR A 186 6.54 -2.61 -7.58
CA TYR A 186 7.63 -3.17 -6.78
C TYR A 186 7.23 -3.35 -5.31
N CYS A 187 6.52 -2.40 -4.72
CA CYS A 187 6.10 -2.46 -3.33
C CYS A 187 5.04 -3.55 -3.12
N ASP A 188 4.11 -3.73 -4.06
CA ASP A 188 3.13 -4.82 -4.07
C ASP A 188 3.79 -6.19 -4.20
N ASP A 189 4.71 -6.35 -5.15
CA ASP A 189 5.48 -7.59 -5.34
C ASP A 189 6.30 -7.92 -4.08
N PHE A 190 6.92 -6.91 -3.48
CA PHE A 190 7.69 -7.05 -2.24
C PHE A 190 6.81 -7.45 -1.05
N ALA A 191 5.66 -6.80 -0.88
CA ALA A 191 4.72 -7.09 0.19
C ALA A 191 4.15 -8.51 0.07
N THR A 192 3.73 -8.89 -1.14
CA THR A 192 3.22 -10.23 -1.47
C THR A 192 4.25 -11.31 -1.17
N ALA A 193 5.49 -11.13 -1.63
CA ALA A 193 6.56 -12.10 -1.38
C ALA A 193 6.83 -12.30 0.12
N LEU A 194 6.83 -11.22 0.91
CA LEU A 194 7.01 -11.30 2.37
C LEU A 194 5.81 -11.95 3.07
N ALA A 195 4.59 -11.61 2.65
CA ALA A 195 3.38 -12.16 3.24
C ALA A 195 3.30 -13.69 3.04
N LEU A 196 3.63 -14.17 1.84
CA LEU A 196 3.77 -15.60 1.54
C LEU A 196 4.88 -16.24 2.38
N GLU A 197 6.04 -15.61 2.46
CA GLU A 197 7.21 -16.15 3.14
C GLU A 197 7.03 -16.27 4.67
N PHE A 198 6.25 -15.38 5.28
CA PHE A 198 5.94 -15.42 6.71
C PHE A 198 4.65 -16.17 7.04
N ASN A 199 4.02 -16.80 6.04
CA ASN A 199 2.76 -17.51 6.16
C ASN A 199 1.68 -16.64 6.83
N LEU A 200 1.64 -15.36 6.47
CA LEU A 200 0.64 -14.38 6.91
C LEU A 200 -0.64 -14.48 6.05
N THR A 201 -0.80 -15.61 5.35
CA THR A 201 -1.59 -15.87 4.15
C THR A 201 -3.07 -16.24 4.28
N PRO A 202 -3.70 -16.47 5.45
CA PRO A 202 -5.13 -16.85 5.45
C PRO A 202 -6.00 -15.85 4.67
N GLY A 203 -5.62 -14.56 4.63
CA GLY A 203 -6.37 -13.50 3.95
C GLY A 203 -6.04 -13.24 2.47
N ILE A 204 -4.92 -13.74 1.89
CA ILE A 204 -4.56 -13.43 0.48
C ILE A 204 -5.54 -14.07 -0.49
N LEU A 205 -5.74 -15.37 -0.33
CA LEU A 205 -6.63 -16.13 -1.20
C LEU A 205 -8.08 -15.66 -1.02
N GLU A 206 -8.43 -15.12 0.14
CA GLU A 206 -9.77 -14.63 0.41
C GLU A 206 -9.96 -13.19 -0.09
N GLU A 207 -8.98 -12.30 0.04
CA GLU A 207 -9.03 -10.94 -0.55
C GLU A 207 -9.00 -11.03 -2.09
N GLU A 208 -8.14 -11.87 -2.68
CA GLU A 208 -8.15 -12.14 -4.13
C GLU A 208 -9.49 -12.72 -4.58
N ARG A 209 -10.04 -13.71 -3.85
CA ARG A 209 -11.38 -14.25 -4.13
C ARG A 209 -12.47 -13.19 -4.02
N LEU A 210 -12.42 -12.31 -3.01
CA LEU A 210 -13.41 -11.26 -2.80
C LEU A 210 -13.32 -10.18 -3.89
N VAL A 211 -12.11 -9.81 -4.32
CA VAL A 211 -11.88 -8.89 -5.44
C VAL A 211 -12.35 -9.50 -6.77
N GLU A 212 -12.07 -10.79 -6.99
CA GLU A 212 -12.59 -11.53 -8.15
C GLU A 212 -14.13 -11.61 -8.12
N GLU A 213 -14.72 -11.93 -6.98
CA GLU A 213 -16.18 -12.02 -6.81
C GLU A 213 -16.85 -10.65 -7.02
N TYR A 214 -16.26 -9.57 -6.52
CA TYR A 214 -16.71 -8.21 -6.79
C TYR A 214 -16.65 -7.87 -8.28
N THR A 215 -15.53 -8.16 -8.94
CA THR A 215 -15.34 -7.91 -10.38
C THR A 215 -16.35 -8.71 -11.21
N LEU A 216 -16.59 -9.98 -10.84
CA LEU A 216 -17.62 -10.81 -11.47
C LEU A 216 -19.03 -10.25 -11.27
N ASN A 217 -19.35 -9.73 -10.10
CA ASN A 217 -20.65 -9.13 -9.83
C ASN A 217 -20.85 -7.81 -10.59
N GLN A 218 -19.83 -6.96 -10.70
CA GLN A 218 -19.89 -5.78 -11.58
C GLN A 218 -20.15 -6.17 -13.03
N LEU A 219 -19.38 -7.12 -13.57
CA LEU A 219 -19.57 -7.61 -14.95
C LEU A 219 -20.95 -8.23 -15.17
N ARG A 220 -21.50 -8.94 -14.18
CA ARG A 220 -22.87 -9.49 -14.24
C ARG A 220 -23.92 -8.39 -14.31
N ASN A 221 -23.75 -7.32 -13.54
CA ASN A 221 -24.67 -6.17 -13.55
C ASN A 221 -24.60 -5.43 -14.89
N GLU A 222 -23.38 -5.15 -15.39
CA GLU A 222 -23.18 -4.54 -16.71
C GLU A 222 -23.79 -5.39 -17.83
N LEU A 223 -23.62 -6.72 -17.78
CA LEU A 223 -24.20 -7.65 -18.75
C LEU A 223 -25.74 -7.66 -18.67
N SER A 224 -26.31 -7.63 -17.46
CA SER A 224 -27.75 -7.55 -17.25
C SER A 224 -28.33 -6.26 -17.85
N ASP A 225 -27.68 -5.12 -17.62
CA ASP A 225 -28.07 -3.83 -18.19
C ASP A 225 -27.94 -3.81 -19.71
N ALA A 226 -26.85 -4.38 -20.26
CA ALA A 226 -26.66 -4.51 -21.69
C ALA A 226 -27.74 -5.38 -22.34
N LYS A 227 -28.11 -6.50 -21.69
CA LYS A 227 -29.18 -7.39 -22.15
C LYS A 227 -30.53 -6.68 -22.17
N LYS A 228 -30.86 -5.94 -21.12
CA LYS A 228 -32.10 -5.15 -21.06
C LYS A 228 -32.16 -4.10 -22.18
N LYS A 229 -31.07 -3.35 -22.40
CA LYS A 229 -30.98 -2.38 -23.52
C LYS A 229 -31.18 -3.04 -24.89
N PHE A 230 -30.66 -4.26 -25.06
CA PHE A 230 -30.82 -5.02 -26.30
C PHE A 230 -32.26 -5.51 -26.50
N GLU A 231 -32.91 -6.03 -25.46
CA GLU A 231 -34.33 -6.43 -25.48
C GLU A 231 -35.25 -5.23 -25.79
N ASP A 232 -35.00 -4.08 -25.16
CA ASP A 232 -35.72 -2.84 -25.44
C ASP A 232 -35.55 -2.37 -26.90
N ALA A 233 -34.34 -2.53 -27.46
CA ALA A 233 -34.05 -2.20 -28.86
C ALA A 233 -34.78 -3.14 -29.84
N ILE A 234 -34.83 -4.45 -29.55
CA ILE A 234 -35.59 -5.42 -30.34
C ILE A 234 -37.07 -5.06 -30.32
N LYS A 235 -37.64 -4.82 -29.13
CA LYS A 235 -39.05 -4.46 -28.98
C LYS A 235 -39.41 -3.20 -29.77
N LYS A 236 -38.57 -2.15 -29.67
CA LYS A 236 -38.74 -0.91 -30.45
C LYS A 236 -38.70 -1.17 -31.96
N HIS A 237 -37.85 -2.08 -32.42
CA HIS A 237 -37.77 -2.45 -33.83
C HIS A 237 -39.01 -3.23 -34.29
N GLU A 238 -39.54 -4.15 -33.46
CA GLU A 238 -40.79 -4.86 -33.74
C GLU A 238 -42.00 -3.91 -33.81
N ASP A 239 -42.11 -2.98 -32.86
CA ASP A 239 -43.17 -1.96 -32.85
C ASP A 239 -43.14 -1.10 -34.13
N THR A 240 -41.94 -0.72 -34.58
CA THR A 240 -41.75 0.04 -35.83
C THR A 240 -42.18 -0.75 -37.06
N LYS A 241 -41.89 -2.06 -37.09
CA LYS A 241 -42.31 -2.96 -38.17
C LYS A 241 -43.83 -3.14 -38.20
N ILE A 242 -44.47 -3.26 -37.04
CA ILE A 242 -45.93 -3.34 -36.91
C ILE A 242 -46.58 -2.06 -37.43
N GLU A 243 -46.09 -0.88 -37.03
CA GLU A 243 -46.63 0.40 -37.48
C GLU A 243 -46.43 0.61 -38.99
N TYR A 244 -45.29 0.18 -39.55
CA TYR A 244 -45.09 0.17 -41.01
C TYR A 244 -46.13 -0.68 -41.75
N ILE A 245 -46.41 -1.91 -41.28
CA ILE A 245 -47.42 -2.80 -41.87
C ILE A 245 -48.81 -2.16 -41.78
N ARG A 246 -49.15 -1.54 -40.64
CA ARG A 246 -50.41 -0.82 -40.44
C ARG A 246 -50.58 0.35 -41.41
N LEU A 247 -49.56 1.20 -41.53
CA LEU A 247 -49.56 2.34 -42.46
C LEU A 247 -49.68 1.88 -43.92
N LYS A 248 -49.02 0.78 -44.29
CA LYS A 248 -49.11 0.20 -45.63
C LYS A 248 -50.53 -0.28 -45.96
N ARG A 249 -51.25 -0.90 -45.02
CA ARG A 249 -52.66 -1.29 -45.18
C ARG A 249 -53.57 -0.07 -45.34
N LEU A 250 -53.43 0.94 -44.48
CA LEU A 250 -54.22 2.17 -44.55
C LEU A 250 -54.03 2.90 -45.89
N LEU A 251 -52.80 2.91 -46.43
CA LEU A 251 -52.50 3.49 -47.74
C LEU A 251 -53.23 2.75 -48.86
N GLN A 252 -53.30 1.42 -48.78
CA GLN A 252 -53.97 0.59 -49.78
C GLN A 252 -55.49 0.76 -49.75
N GLU A 253 -56.11 0.76 -48.57
CA GLU A 253 -57.54 1.04 -48.40
C GLU A 253 -57.93 2.43 -48.94
N LYS A 254 -57.09 3.45 -48.72
CA LYS A 254 -57.31 4.79 -49.27
C LYS A 254 -57.18 4.84 -50.80
N LYS A 255 -56.34 4.01 -51.41
CA LYS A 255 -56.22 3.91 -52.88
C LYS A 255 -57.43 3.21 -53.49
N GLU A 256 -57.96 2.20 -52.81
CA GLU A 256 -59.14 1.45 -53.27
C GLU A 256 -60.41 2.31 -53.19
N LYS A 257 -60.58 3.14 -52.15
CA LYS A 257 -61.72 4.08 -52.02
C LYS A 257 -61.72 5.26 -52.99
N ARG A 258 -60.65 5.46 -53.77
CA ARG A 258 -60.51 6.55 -54.76
C ARG A 258 -60.74 6.08 -56.20
N LYS A 259 -60.93 4.78 -56.42
CA LYS A 259 -61.37 4.21 -57.70
C LYS A 259 -62.88 4.06 -57.69
#